data_AF-A0A0N1L540-F1
#
_entry.id   AF-A0A0N1L540-F1
#
_cell.length_a   1.000
_cell.length_b   1.000
_cell.length_c   1.000
_cell.angle_alpha   90.00
_cell.angle_beta   90.00
_cell.angle_gamma   90.00
#
_symmetry.space_group_name_H-M   'P 1'
#
loop_
_entity.id
_entity.type
_entity.pdbx_description
1 polymer ?
#
loop_
_entity_poly.entity_id
_entity_poly.type
_entity_poly.pdbx_seq_one_letter_code
_entity_poly.pdbx_strand_id
1 'polypeptide(L)'
;MADRHPLPAWAKLATGVLVTGLIAAGAHRWHAQAILAKLGRPVVAVLVVHGVTDGRASWTTPGGWTWRRVHLAGSAAPETRAAVLADLRRTPGIAGADWQ
;
A
#
# COMPACT_ATOMS: atom_id res chain seq x y z
N MET A 1 -32.38 10.76 -42.05
CA MET A 1 -32.58 9.97 -40.81
C MET A 1 -31.22 9.38 -40.47
N ALA A 2 -30.59 9.81 -39.38
CA ALA A 2 -29.25 9.35 -39.02
C ALA A 2 -29.33 7.93 -38.46
N ASP A 3 -28.75 6.96 -39.16
CA ASP A 3 -28.58 5.59 -38.70
C ASP A 3 -27.76 5.57 -37.42
N ARG A 4 -28.44 5.44 -36.28
CA ARG A 4 -27.80 5.12 -35.01
C ARG A 4 -27.47 3.64 -35.06
N HIS A 5 -26.33 3.27 -35.65
CA HIS A 5 -25.80 1.92 -35.50
C HIS A 5 -25.63 1.63 -33.99
N PRO A 6 -26.42 0.72 -33.39
CA PRO A 6 -26.23 0.39 -31.99
C PRO A 6 -24.85 -0.27 -31.86
N LEU A 7 -24.00 0.26 -30.99
CA LEU A 7 -22.69 -0.31 -30.72
C LEU A 7 -22.82 -1.84 -30.54
N PRO A 8 -21.99 -2.64 -31.23
CA PRO A 8 -22.12 -4.08 -31.22
C PRO A 8 -21.98 -4.61 -29.77
N ALA A 9 -22.68 -5.70 -29.45
CA ALA A 9 -22.79 -6.19 -28.07
C ALA A 9 -21.43 -6.39 -27.38
N TRP A 10 -20.41 -6.82 -28.11
CA TRP A 10 -19.05 -6.97 -27.61
C TRP A 10 -18.42 -5.62 -27.20
N ALA A 11 -18.71 -4.53 -27.91
CA ALA A 11 -18.19 -3.20 -27.59
C ALA A 11 -18.82 -2.67 -26.30
N LYS A 12 -20.13 -2.92 -26.08
CA LYS A 12 -20.81 -2.58 -24.83
C LYS A 12 -20.24 -3.36 -23.64
N LEU A 13 -19.96 -4.65 -23.82
CA LEU A 13 -19.32 -5.48 -22.79
C LEU A 13 -17.90 -5.00 -22.49
N ALA A 14 -17.10 -4.70 -23.51
CA ALA A 14 -15.74 -4.18 -23.34
C ALA A 14 -15.74 -2.85 -22.57
N THR A 15 -16.66 -1.93 -22.89
CA THR A 15 -16.82 -0.68 -22.14
C THR A 15 -17.21 -0.93 -20.70
N GLY A 16 -18.15 -1.84 -20.43
CA GLY A 16 -18.56 -2.19 -19.06
C GLY A 16 -17.40 -2.75 -18.22
N VAL A 17 -16.58 -3.62 -18.80
CA VAL A 17 -15.40 -4.19 -18.13
C VAL A 17 -14.35 -3.10 -17.86
N LEU A 18 -14.09 -2.21 -18.81
CA LEU A 18 -13.14 -1.09 -18.64
C LEU A 18 -13.59 -0.12 -17.55
N VAL A 19 -14.87 0.25 -17.54
CA VAL A 19 -15.45 1.13 -16.52
C VAL A 19 -15.37 0.48 -15.13
N THR A 20 -15.69 -0.81 -15.03
CA THR A 20 -15.59 -1.57 -13.78
C THR A 20 -14.14 -1.63 -13.29
N GLY A 21 -13.18 -1.89 -14.19
CA GLY A 21 -11.77 -1.89 -13.87
C GLY A 21 -11.26 -0.53 -13.38
N LEU A 22 -11.73 0.57 -14.00
CA LEU A 22 -11.38 1.93 -13.59
C LEU A 22 -11.93 2.27 -12.20
N ILE A 23 -13.20 1.93 -11.93
CA ILE A 23 -13.83 2.12 -10.61
C ILE A 23 -13.10 1.27 -9.56
N ALA A 24 -12.79 0.01 -9.87
CA ALA A 24 -12.05 -0.87 -8.97
C ALA A 24 -10.64 -0.33 -8.67
N ALA A 25 -9.93 0.19 -9.68
CA ALA A 25 -8.62 0.80 -9.50
C ALA A 25 -8.69 2.09 -8.67
N GLY A 26 -9.71 2.92 -8.88
CA GLY A 26 -9.96 4.14 -8.10
C GLY A 26 -10.28 3.83 -6.64
N ALA A 27 -11.21 2.89 -6.41
CA ALA A 27 -11.55 2.40 -5.07
C ALA A 27 -10.33 1.79 -4.37
N HIS A 28 -9.50 1.04 -5.09
CA HIS A 28 -8.27 0.48 -4.56
C HIS A 28 -7.29 1.57 -4.10
N ARG A 29 -7.07 2.62 -4.91
CA ARG A 29 -6.21 3.75 -4.52
C ARG A 29 -6.72 4.45 -3.27
N TRP A 30 -8.03 4.72 -3.21
CA TRP A 30 -8.64 5.36 -2.05
C TRP A 30 -8.52 4.51 -0.77
N HIS A 31 -8.82 3.21 -0.88
CA HIS A 31 -8.78 2.29 0.25
C HIS A 31 -7.34 1.99 0.71
N ALA A 32 -6.39 1.93 -0.23
CA ALA A 32 -4.96 1.78 0.07
C ALA A 32 -4.45 2.95 0.92
N GLN A 33 -4.80 4.19 0.59
CA GLN A 33 -4.41 5.36 1.39
C GLN A 33 -4.94 5.28 2.84
N ALA A 34 -6.21 4.89 3.02
CA ALA A 34 -6.80 4.75 4.34
C ALA A 34 -6.12 3.65 5.18
N ILE A 35 -5.72 2.54 4.56
CA ILE A 35 -5.03 1.45 5.27
C ILE A 35 -3.57 1.82 5.57
N LEU A 36 -2.88 2.49 4.65
CA LEU A 36 -1.52 2.99 4.88
C LEU A 36 -1.48 4.00 6.02
N ALA A 37 -2.48 4.89 6.13
CA ALA A 37 -2.61 5.81 7.26
C ALA A 37 -2.80 5.06 8.60
N LYS A 38 -3.57 3.96 8.61
CA LYS A 38 -3.73 3.12 9.81
C LYS A 38 -2.44 2.41 10.22
N LEU A 39 -1.61 2.00 9.25
CA LEU A 39 -0.35 1.31 9.49
C LEU A 39 0.82 2.26 9.79
N GLY A 40 0.72 3.54 9.40
CA GLY A 40 1.72 4.55 9.74
C GLY A 40 1.86 4.76 11.25
N ARG A 41 0.74 4.75 12.00
CA ARG A 41 0.74 4.94 13.46
C ARG A 41 1.60 3.92 14.22
N PRO A 42 1.41 2.59 14.03
CA PRO A 42 2.25 1.61 14.72
C PRO A 42 3.71 1.66 14.26
N VAL A 43 4.01 1.99 13.00
CA VAL A 43 5.41 2.17 12.56
C VAL A 43 6.09 3.33 13.27
N VAL A 44 5.42 4.48 13.36
CA VAL A 44 5.94 5.65 14.11
C VAL A 44 6.15 5.31 15.58
N ALA A 45 5.21 4.59 16.20
CA ALA A 45 5.35 4.17 17.60
C ALA A 45 6.59 3.29 17.81
N VAL A 46 6.83 2.32 16.93
CA VAL A 46 8.03 1.46 17.00
C VAL A 46 9.31 2.29 16.81
N LEU A 47 9.36 3.19 15.82
CA LEU A 47 10.53 4.05 15.61
C LEU A 47 10.85 4.91 16.84
N VAL A 48 9.83 5.50 17.47
CA VAL A 48 9.97 6.32 18.68
C VAL A 48 10.46 5.50 19.88
N VAL A 49 9.93 4.29 20.09
CA VAL A 49 10.37 3.39 21.18
C VAL A 49 11.86 3.04 21.05
N HIS A 50 12.35 2.92 19.82
CA HIS A 50 13.76 2.65 19.53
C HIS A 50 14.62 3.92 19.37
N GLY A 51 14.08 5.10 19.67
CA GLY A 51 14.81 6.37 19.64
C GLY A 51 15.13 6.89 18.23
N VAL A 52 14.48 6.38 17.19
CA VAL A 52 14.67 6.81 15.80
C VAL A 52 13.76 8.00 15.51
N THR A 53 14.36 9.18 15.36
CA THR A 53 13.62 10.45 15.17
C THR A 53 13.69 10.99 13.73
N ASP A 54 14.63 10.50 12.94
CA ASP A 54 14.84 10.87 11.52
C ASP A 54 14.30 9.81 10.54
N GLY A 55 13.63 8.77 11.07
CA GLY A 55 13.15 7.63 10.32
C GLY A 55 12.08 7.99 9.29
N ARG A 56 12.24 7.52 8.06
CA ARG A 56 11.23 7.61 6.99
C ARG A 56 10.68 6.23 6.66
N ALA A 57 9.37 6.15 6.44
CA ALA A 57 8.69 4.92 6.04
C ALA A 57 8.02 5.10 4.68
N SER A 58 8.31 4.20 3.75
CA SER A 58 7.55 4.06 2.50
C SER A 58 6.95 2.66 2.42
N TRP A 59 5.90 2.51 1.62
CA TRP A 59 5.12 1.28 1.59
C TRP A 59 4.96 0.74 0.19
N THR A 60 5.11 -0.57 0.05
CA THR A 60 4.78 -1.27 -1.18
C THR A 60 3.73 -2.35 -0.91
N THR A 61 2.79 -2.49 -1.84
CA THR A 61 1.83 -3.59 -1.87
C THR A 61 2.22 -4.49 -3.04
N PRO A 62 3.07 -5.51 -2.84
CA PRO A 62 3.35 -6.48 -3.90
C PRO A 62 2.03 -7.13 -4.34
N GLY A 63 1.82 -7.23 -5.66
CA GLY A 63 0.56 -7.61 -6.29
C GLY A 63 -0.22 -8.69 -5.54
N GLY A 64 -1.28 -8.28 -4.84
CA GLY A 64 -2.04 -9.12 -3.92
C GLY A 64 -2.55 -8.26 -2.76
N TRP A 65 -3.87 -8.19 -2.61
CA TRP A 65 -4.62 -7.23 -1.79
C TRP A 65 -4.29 -7.18 -0.28
N THR A 66 -3.42 -8.06 0.21
CA THR A 66 -3.30 -8.35 1.65
C THR A 66 -1.92 -8.03 2.25
N TRP A 67 -0.87 -7.95 1.44
CA TRP A 67 0.51 -7.94 1.94
C TRP A 67 1.15 -6.57 1.76
N ARG A 68 1.64 -5.99 2.86
CA ARG A 68 2.26 -4.65 2.85
C ARG A 68 3.67 -4.73 3.40
N ARG A 69 4.63 -4.25 2.62
CA ARG A 69 6.01 -4.09 3.07
C ARG A 69 6.27 -2.63 3.41
N VAL A 70 6.98 -2.41 4.52
CA VAL A 70 7.51 -1.11 4.90
C VAL A 70 9.01 -1.06 4.60
N HIS A 71 9.42 -0.03 3.88
CA HIS A 71 10.82 0.30 3.64
C HIS A 71 11.18 1.47 4.54
N LEU A 72 12.14 1.25 5.44
CA LEU A 72 12.63 2.26 6.36
C LEU A 72 13.95 2.87 5.86
N ALA A 73 14.16 4.14 6.15
CA ALA A 73 15.44 4.82 5.98
C ALA A 73 15.70 5.74 7.18
N GLY A 74 16.96 5.96 7.53
CA GLY A 74 17.37 6.81 8.66
C GLY A 74 18.75 6.44 9.20
N SER A 75 19.29 7.27 10.10
CA SER A 75 20.66 7.17 10.62
C SER A 75 20.83 6.20 11.79
N ALA A 76 19.84 5.37 12.11
CA ALA A 76 19.89 4.42 13.21
C ALA A 76 21.08 3.44 13.09
N ALA A 77 21.64 3.00 14.22
CA ALA A 77 22.70 2.00 14.25
C ALA A 77 22.20 0.61 13.79
N PRO A 78 23.05 -0.28 13.24
CA PRO A 78 22.62 -1.58 12.72
C PRO A 78 21.83 -2.44 13.71
N GLU A 79 22.21 -2.41 14.99
CA GLU A 79 21.53 -3.12 16.08
C GLU A 79 20.11 -2.58 16.30
N THR A 80 19.95 -1.26 16.34
CA THR A 80 18.65 -0.58 16.43
C THR A 80 17.78 -0.88 15.22
N ARG A 81 18.36 -0.89 14.01
CA ARG A 81 17.63 -1.28 12.78
C ARG A 81 17.08 -2.70 12.89
N ALA A 82 17.92 -3.64 13.34
CA ALA A 82 17.49 -5.03 13.51
C ALA A 82 16.35 -5.17 14.53
N ALA A 83 16.43 -4.46 15.67
CA ALA A 83 15.39 -4.44 16.69
C ALA A 83 14.06 -3.87 16.17
N VAL A 84 14.12 -2.72 15.47
CA VAL A 84 12.94 -2.11 14.82
C VAL A 84 12.30 -3.07 13.82
N LEU A 85 13.09 -3.70 12.95
CA LEU A 85 12.57 -4.64 11.96
C LEU A 85 11.92 -5.87 12.62
N ALA A 86 12.47 -6.36 13.73
CA ALA A 86 11.90 -7.48 14.48
C ALA A 86 10.56 -7.14 15.14
N ASP A 87 10.38 -5.92 15.64
CA ASP A 87 9.10 -5.45 16.19
C ASP A 87 8.07 -5.19 15.09
N LEU A 88 8.47 -4.62 13.96
CA LEU A 88 7.57 -4.37 12.84
C LEU A 88 7.02 -5.65 12.21
N ARG A 89 7.81 -6.72 12.14
CA ARG A 89 7.34 -8.04 11.68
C ARG A 89 6.29 -8.68 12.59
N ARG A 90 6.21 -8.24 13.85
CA ARG A 90 5.18 -8.67 14.81
C ARG A 90 3.92 -7.80 14.75
N THR A 91 3.94 -6.69 14.01
CA THR A 91 2.81 -5.76 13.91
C THR A 91 1.75 -6.31 12.94
N PRO A 92 0.49 -6.49 13.39
CA PRO A 92 -0.58 -6.95 12.51
C PRO A 92 -0.77 -6.05 11.28
N GLY A 93 -0.87 -6.67 10.11
CA GLY A 93 -1.05 -5.96 8.83
C GLY A 93 0.23 -5.48 8.16
N ILE A 94 1.41 -5.69 8.78
CA ILE A 94 2.72 -5.55 8.15
C ILE A 94 3.22 -6.95 7.79
N ALA A 95 3.38 -7.18 6.49
CA ALA A 95 3.83 -8.47 5.95
C ALA A 95 5.36 -8.58 5.88
N GLY A 96 6.06 -7.44 5.87
CA GLY A 96 7.52 -7.42 5.84
C GLY A 96 8.06 -6.01 6.10
N ALA A 97 9.30 -5.96 6.53
CA ALA A 97 10.02 -4.73 6.79
C ALA A 97 11.49 -4.90 6.40
N ASP A 98 12.05 -3.86 5.78
CA ASP A 98 13.46 -3.72 5.45
C ASP A 98 13.96 -2.30 5.72
N TRP A 99 15.28 -2.16 5.80
CA TRP A 99 15.96 -0.88 6.04
C TRP A 99 16.93 -0.61 4.89
N GLN A 100 16.83 0.60 4.31
CA GLN A 100 17.64 1.10 3.19
C GLN A 100 18.74 2.04 3.66
#